data_AF-A0A4Q3JUP5-F1
#
_entry.id   AF-A0A4Q3JUP5-F1
#
_cell.length_a   1.000
_cell.length_b   1.000
_cell.length_c   1.000
_cell.angle_alpha   90.00
_cell.angle_beta   90.00
_cell.angle_gamma   90.00
#
_symmetry.space_group_name_H-M   'P 1'
#
loop_
_entity.id
_entity.type
_entity.pdbx_description
1 polymer ?
#
loop_
_entity_poly.entity_id
_entity_poly.type
_entity_poly.pdbx_seq_one_letter_code
_entity_poly.pdbx_strand_id
1 'polypeptide(L)'
;MRSRMWTRLGALVGTAGLLACAGGASEGDGASEGDEARFWSRREALASRGRLASDPARPAAALPAGDPWVHRRLVLDGPPAAEVFLRSTSDRATAIEEGRRRRREIEAEQGPLLAALEATGVRVEYRFGRLTNAVQVVVPASRLPELERLPGVVRLDTVMVHERRLKSAVPHIGGYKAWSALGATIHGEGIRIGVVDTGIDYLHADFGGPGTAEIYKNNDPTTVEPGSFPTAKVVGGTDFVGDQYDATSGFGAQPDDDPLDCQGEQGMSIAGGHGTHVAGIAAGQGVLQSGAPFTGPYDQSVSPTLFRVGPGVAPMASLYALKVFGCDGSTSFTDAALEWAADPNDDGDFTDRLDVLNLSLGGSYGLASPGEAQVVTNLTKLGSLLVIAAGNDGNAFYVTGWPATATEALSVAATTDPVSLQALTVLAPASIAGDVASLEGAFTKPLFSTGPIEGALVAAAPSQACGTLSNAADVAGKIALIDRTGCPFVTKMQNALAAGALAAVVIDNEESDLPFAMGGDGTEVDLVGVMIRRVDGDKIRPLVASGVSVRLDPAREFISSVAADEVAR
;
A
#
# COMPACT_ATOMS: atom_id res chain seq x y z
N MET A 1 -46.06 22.83 12.79
CA MET A 1 -45.35 21.74 13.51
C MET A 1 -44.51 20.88 12.53
N ARG A 2 -43.59 21.53 11.82
CA ARG A 2 -42.61 20.92 10.88
C ARG A 2 -41.41 21.86 10.84
N SER A 3 -40.56 21.85 11.87
CA SER A 3 -39.28 22.59 11.85
C SER A 3 -38.27 22.14 12.91
N ARG A 4 -38.45 20.99 13.58
CA ARG A 4 -37.55 20.52 14.65
C ARG A 4 -36.86 19.18 14.37
N MET A 5 -36.96 18.65 13.15
CA MET A 5 -36.41 17.33 12.81
C MET A 5 -35.08 17.38 12.03
N TRP A 6 -34.57 18.57 11.72
CA TRP A 6 -33.38 18.78 10.87
C TRP A 6 -32.16 19.34 11.63
N THR A 7 -32.17 19.33 12.96
CA THR A 7 -31.06 19.84 13.79
C THR A 7 -30.33 18.75 14.56
N ARG A 8 -30.61 17.47 14.28
CA ARG A 8 -29.92 16.30 14.86
C ARG A 8 -29.29 15.35 13.84
N LEU A 9 -29.29 15.72 12.56
CA LEU A 9 -28.75 14.91 11.46
C LEU A 9 -27.47 15.49 10.83
N GLY A 10 -26.78 16.39 11.55
CA GLY A 10 -25.64 17.17 11.03
C GLY A 10 -24.24 16.68 11.43
N ALA A 11 -24.10 15.46 11.97
CA ALA A 11 -22.81 14.96 12.48
C ALA A 11 -22.49 13.51 12.08
N LEU A 12 -23.13 12.94 11.06
CA LEU A 12 -23.07 11.51 10.75
C LEU A 12 -22.77 11.15 9.28
N VAL A 13 -22.26 12.10 8.48
CA VAL A 13 -22.05 11.88 7.02
C VAL A 13 -20.57 11.88 6.59
N GLY A 14 -19.62 12.10 7.50
CA GLY A 14 -18.21 11.97 7.16
C GLY A 14 -17.65 10.67 7.69
N THR A 15 -17.60 9.61 6.86
CA THR A 15 -16.58 8.51 6.84
C THR A 15 -17.18 7.18 6.38
N ALA A 16 -17.05 6.86 5.10
CA ALA A 16 -16.90 5.48 4.62
C ALA A 16 -16.25 5.55 3.24
N GLY A 17 -14.95 5.28 3.16
CA GLY A 17 -14.21 5.40 1.92
C GLY A 17 -12.73 5.03 2.05
N LEU A 18 -12.39 3.73 2.15
CA LEU A 18 -11.02 3.23 1.99
C LEU A 18 -11.01 1.68 1.90
N LEU A 19 -10.98 1.08 0.70
CA LEU A 19 -10.46 -0.27 0.35
C LEU A 19 -10.76 -0.56 -1.14
N ALA A 20 -9.91 -1.10 -2.03
CA ALA A 20 -8.51 -1.52 -2.01
C ALA A 20 -7.94 -1.57 -3.45
N CYS A 21 -6.62 -1.72 -3.61
CA CYS A 21 -5.98 -2.07 -4.88
C CYS A 21 -5.26 -3.43 -4.74
N ALA A 22 -5.63 -4.41 -5.58
CA ALA A 22 -4.76 -5.44 -6.17
C ALA A 22 -5.64 -6.36 -7.03
N GLY A 23 -5.22 -6.59 -8.28
CA GLY A 23 -6.10 -7.07 -9.34
C GLY A 23 -6.17 -8.59 -9.51
N GLY A 24 -7.29 -9.01 -10.11
CA GLY A 24 -7.52 -10.35 -10.67
C GLY A 24 -8.01 -10.20 -12.11
N ALA A 25 -7.46 -11.02 -13.00
CA ALA A 25 -7.57 -10.88 -14.45
C ALA A 25 -8.94 -11.32 -14.98
N SER A 26 -9.46 -10.55 -15.93
CA SER A 26 -10.62 -10.87 -16.76
C SER A 26 -10.28 -11.92 -17.83
N GLU A 27 -11.21 -12.83 -18.12
CA GLU A 27 -11.98 -12.87 -19.39
C GLU A 27 -12.65 -14.24 -19.58
N GLY A 28 -13.92 -14.23 -19.99
CA GLY A 28 -14.57 -15.39 -20.58
C GLY A 28 -14.18 -15.57 -22.05
N ASP A 29 -13.85 -16.81 -22.43
CA ASP A 29 -14.65 -17.63 -23.34
C ASP A 29 -13.91 -18.93 -23.69
N GLY A 30 -14.53 -20.07 -23.37
CA GLY A 30 -14.32 -21.39 -23.99
C GLY A 30 -12.90 -21.97 -24.03
N ALA A 31 -12.40 -22.49 -22.90
CA ALA A 31 -11.27 -23.42 -22.88
C ALA A 31 -11.75 -24.80 -22.40
N SER A 32 -11.51 -25.84 -23.20
CA SER A 32 -11.82 -27.22 -22.82
C SER A 32 -10.93 -27.69 -21.66
N GLU A 33 -11.36 -28.67 -20.84
CA GLU A 33 -10.61 -29.22 -19.68
C GLU A 33 -9.12 -29.58 -19.96
N GLY A 34 -8.75 -29.83 -21.23
CA GLY A 34 -7.36 -30.07 -21.64
C GLY A 34 -6.48 -28.82 -21.71
N ASP A 35 -7.06 -27.62 -21.81
CA ASP A 35 -6.35 -26.34 -21.92
C ASP A 35 -6.07 -25.71 -20.55
N GLU A 36 -6.93 -25.92 -19.55
CA GLU A 36 -6.68 -25.48 -18.16
C GLU A 36 -5.52 -26.24 -17.51
N ALA A 37 -5.45 -27.58 -17.65
CA ALA A 37 -4.31 -28.36 -17.15
C ALA A 37 -2.97 -27.96 -17.82
N ARG A 38 -3.03 -27.55 -19.10
CA ARG A 38 -1.89 -26.96 -19.84
C ARG A 38 -1.55 -25.54 -19.40
N PHE A 39 -2.53 -24.78 -18.92
CA PHE A 39 -2.38 -23.44 -18.38
C PHE A 39 -1.70 -23.46 -17.00
N TRP A 40 -2.14 -24.34 -16.09
CA TRP A 40 -1.58 -24.51 -14.76
C TRP A 40 -0.14 -25.05 -14.78
N SER A 41 0.13 -26.08 -15.58
CA SER A 41 1.51 -26.59 -15.77
C SER A 41 2.45 -25.58 -16.45
N ARG A 42 1.93 -24.68 -17.30
CA ARG A 42 2.70 -23.54 -17.82
C ARG A 42 2.92 -22.45 -16.79
N ARG A 43 1.99 -22.19 -15.86
CA ARG A 43 2.18 -21.21 -14.77
C ARG A 43 3.33 -21.61 -13.86
N GLU A 44 3.41 -22.86 -13.43
CA GLU A 44 4.53 -23.35 -12.60
C GLU A 44 5.87 -23.30 -13.36
N ALA A 45 5.86 -23.66 -14.65
CA ALA A 45 7.03 -23.53 -15.52
C ALA A 45 7.41 -22.07 -15.87
N LEU A 46 6.47 -21.11 -15.79
CA LEU A 46 6.71 -19.68 -16.03
C LEU A 46 7.09 -18.92 -14.76
N ALA A 47 6.60 -19.34 -13.59
CA ALA A 47 6.96 -18.82 -12.28
C ALA A 47 8.39 -19.20 -11.89
N SER A 48 8.83 -20.42 -12.26
CA SER A 48 10.20 -20.90 -12.06
C SER A 48 11.23 -20.30 -13.02
N ARG A 49 10.81 -19.74 -14.17
CA ARG A 49 11.73 -19.17 -15.18
C ARG A 49 12.12 -17.71 -14.92
N GLY A 50 11.50 -17.02 -13.96
CA GLY A 50 11.86 -15.67 -13.53
C GLY A 50 12.63 -15.60 -12.20
N ARG A 51 12.48 -16.62 -11.34
CA ARG A 51 13.27 -16.78 -10.12
C ARG A 51 14.55 -17.55 -10.44
N LEU A 52 15.71 -16.99 -10.13
CA LEU A 52 16.93 -17.78 -10.09
C LEU A 52 16.82 -18.77 -8.93
N ALA A 53 17.28 -20.00 -9.14
CA ALA A 53 17.46 -21.01 -8.10
C ALA A 53 18.66 -20.66 -7.19
N SER A 54 18.76 -19.41 -6.74
CA SER A 54 19.68 -19.06 -5.66
C SER A 54 19.13 -19.68 -4.39
N ASP A 55 19.87 -20.60 -3.79
CA ASP A 55 19.57 -21.16 -2.48
C ASP A 55 19.23 -20.02 -1.50
N PRO A 56 17.99 -19.94 -0.98
CA PRO A 56 17.59 -18.88 -0.06
C PRO A 56 18.42 -18.87 1.22
N ALA A 57 19.19 -19.93 1.49
CA ALA A 57 20.05 -20.09 2.66
C ALA A 57 21.50 -19.63 2.46
N ARG A 58 21.94 -19.17 1.27
CA ARG A 58 23.32 -18.68 1.12
C ARG A 58 23.43 -17.27 1.70
N PRO A 59 24.08 -17.05 2.86
CA PRO A 59 24.28 -15.71 3.39
C PRO A 59 25.13 -14.94 2.37
N ALA A 60 24.69 -13.74 2.02
CA ALA A 60 25.60 -12.80 1.40
C ALA A 60 26.77 -12.58 2.37
N ALA A 61 28.00 -12.48 1.84
CA ALA A 61 29.21 -12.43 2.67
C ALA A 61 29.03 -11.44 3.84
N ALA A 62 29.42 -11.85 5.06
CA ALA A 62 29.22 -11.05 6.26
C ALA A 62 29.81 -9.63 6.08
N LEU A 63 28.99 -8.62 6.38
CA LEU A 63 29.30 -7.22 6.17
C LEU A 63 30.46 -6.74 7.04
N PRO A 64 31.24 -5.74 6.59
CA PRO A 64 31.89 -4.80 7.48
C PRO A 64 30.82 -4.09 8.34
N ALA A 65 31.09 -3.87 9.63
CA ALA A 65 30.13 -3.20 10.52
C ALA A 65 29.75 -1.79 9.97
N GLY A 66 28.45 -1.54 9.76
CA GLY A 66 27.91 -0.22 9.40
C GLY A 66 27.53 0.00 7.92
N ASP A 67 27.67 -0.99 7.04
CA ASP A 67 27.32 -0.85 5.61
C ASP A 67 25.88 -1.36 5.32
N PRO A 68 24.93 -0.51 4.89
CA PRO A 68 23.55 -0.92 4.66
C PRO A 68 23.38 -1.74 3.38
N TRP A 69 22.43 -2.70 3.41
CA TRP A 69 21.97 -3.40 2.21
C TRP A 69 21.09 -2.50 1.36
N VAL A 70 21.32 -2.50 0.05
CA VAL A 70 20.52 -1.74 -0.91
C VAL A 70 20.09 -2.61 -2.09
N HIS A 71 18.87 -2.38 -2.55
CA HIS A 71 18.33 -3.02 -3.75
C HIS A 71 18.62 -2.15 -4.98
N ARG A 72 19.17 -2.76 -6.04
CA ARG A 72 19.46 -2.09 -7.31
C ARG A 72 19.02 -2.91 -8.49
N ARG A 73 18.61 -2.23 -9.55
CA ARG A 73 18.29 -2.82 -10.84
C ARG A 73 19.34 -2.39 -11.85
N LEU A 74 20.18 -3.34 -12.27
CA LEU A 74 21.19 -3.16 -13.31
C LEU A 74 20.46 -3.25 -14.65
N VAL A 75 20.27 -2.10 -15.29
CA VAL A 75 19.62 -1.98 -16.59
C VAL A 75 20.67 -2.23 -17.68
N LEU A 76 20.32 -3.04 -18.68
CA LEU A 76 21.13 -3.28 -19.87
C LEU A 76 20.52 -2.56 -21.07
N ASP A 77 21.33 -2.35 -22.11
CA ASP A 77 20.90 -1.72 -23.35
C ASP A 77 19.83 -2.54 -24.09
N GLY A 78 19.03 -1.86 -24.92
CA GLY A 78 18.04 -2.45 -25.80
C GLY A 78 16.62 -2.57 -25.23
N PRO A 79 15.61 -2.63 -26.10
CA PRO A 79 14.21 -2.57 -25.70
C PRO A 79 13.75 -3.87 -25.03
N PRO A 80 12.79 -3.81 -24.07
CA PRO A 80 12.17 -5.00 -23.51
C PRO A 80 11.26 -5.70 -24.51
N ALA A 81 10.93 -6.97 -24.26
CA ALA A 81 10.09 -7.77 -25.15
C ALA A 81 8.70 -7.16 -25.39
N ALA A 82 8.10 -6.50 -24.38
CA ALA A 82 6.82 -5.83 -24.51
C ALA A 82 6.88 -4.63 -25.47
N GLU A 83 7.97 -3.88 -25.48
CA GLU A 83 8.13 -2.74 -26.39
C GLU A 83 8.25 -3.20 -27.84
N VAL A 84 9.02 -4.26 -28.10
CA VAL A 84 9.12 -4.87 -29.44
C VAL A 84 7.76 -5.39 -29.90
N PHE A 85 7.01 -6.05 -29.01
CA PHE A 85 5.65 -6.50 -29.29
C PHE A 85 4.72 -5.34 -29.66
N LEU A 86 4.75 -4.24 -28.90
CA LEU A 86 3.88 -3.07 -29.11
C LEU A 86 4.24 -2.26 -30.36
N ARG A 87 5.52 -2.26 -30.77
CA ARG A 87 6.00 -1.56 -31.96
C ARG A 87 5.82 -2.34 -33.26
N SER A 88 5.49 -3.62 -33.21
CA SER A 88 5.24 -4.43 -34.40
C SER A 88 4.07 -3.87 -35.20
N THR A 89 4.31 -3.55 -36.47
CA THR A 89 3.27 -3.15 -37.44
C THR A 89 2.64 -4.35 -38.17
N SER A 90 3.09 -5.56 -37.85
CA SER A 90 2.62 -6.82 -38.43
C SER A 90 1.35 -7.34 -37.75
N ASP A 91 0.81 -8.46 -38.23
CA ASP A 91 -0.33 -9.13 -37.60
C ASP A 91 0.02 -9.63 -36.17
N ARG A 92 -1.03 -9.93 -35.40
CA ARG A 92 -0.91 -10.31 -33.98
C ARG A 92 -0.08 -11.58 -33.77
N ALA A 93 -0.11 -12.55 -34.67
CA ALA A 93 0.67 -13.78 -34.52
C ALA A 93 2.18 -13.50 -34.72
N THR A 94 2.51 -12.65 -35.70
CA THR A 94 3.88 -12.19 -35.92
C THR A 94 4.38 -11.40 -34.72
N ALA A 95 3.63 -10.40 -34.23
CA ALA A 95 4.01 -9.59 -33.05
C ALA A 95 4.32 -10.47 -31.81
N ILE A 96 3.51 -11.52 -31.57
CA ILE A 96 3.75 -12.50 -30.49
C ILE A 96 5.10 -13.19 -30.66
N GLU A 97 5.45 -13.64 -31.87
CA GLU A 97 6.72 -14.32 -32.09
C GLU A 97 7.91 -13.35 -31.99
N GLU A 98 7.76 -12.09 -32.41
CA GLU A 98 8.78 -11.05 -32.21
C GLU A 98 9.05 -10.78 -30.73
N GLY A 99 8.00 -10.66 -29.91
CA GLY A 99 8.13 -10.55 -28.47
C GLY A 99 8.81 -11.78 -27.84
N ARG A 100 8.45 -12.99 -28.28
CA ARG A 100 9.09 -14.24 -27.82
C ARG A 100 10.56 -14.32 -28.21
N ARG A 101 10.90 -13.93 -29.44
CA ARG A 101 12.27 -13.85 -29.95
C ARG A 101 13.09 -12.86 -29.14
N ARG A 102 12.59 -11.63 -28.93
CA ARG A 102 13.26 -10.62 -28.12
C ARG A 102 13.50 -11.10 -26.69
N ARG A 103 12.56 -11.84 -26.09
CA ARG A 103 12.75 -12.40 -24.76
C ARG A 103 13.93 -13.39 -24.69
N ARG A 104 14.09 -14.26 -25.71
CA ARG A 104 15.22 -15.20 -25.79
C ARG A 104 16.55 -14.46 -25.99
N GLU A 105 16.55 -13.38 -26.77
CA GLU A 105 17.73 -12.53 -26.96
C GLU A 105 18.15 -11.87 -25.64
N ILE A 106 17.20 -11.26 -24.91
CA ILE A 106 17.46 -10.66 -23.59
C ILE A 106 18.00 -11.71 -22.60
N GLU A 107 17.43 -12.93 -22.61
CA GLU A 107 17.90 -14.02 -21.75
C GLU A 107 19.38 -14.35 -22.01
N ALA A 108 19.83 -14.29 -23.27
CA ALA A 108 21.22 -14.50 -23.67
C ALA A 108 22.12 -13.27 -23.37
N GLU A 109 21.62 -12.04 -23.63
CA GLU A 109 22.32 -10.78 -23.33
C GLU A 109 22.66 -10.63 -21.85
N GLN A 110 21.78 -11.10 -20.97
CA GLN A 110 22.00 -11.06 -19.52
C GLN A 110 22.97 -12.13 -19.00
N GLY A 111 23.29 -13.15 -19.80
CA GLY A 111 24.15 -14.28 -19.39
C GLY A 111 25.52 -13.85 -18.85
N PRO A 112 26.30 -13.03 -19.60
CA PRO A 112 27.59 -12.52 -19.14
C PRO A 112 27.51 -11.71 -17.85
N LEU A 113 26.49 -10.87 -17.70
CA LEU A 113 26.29 -10.09 -16.48
C LEU A 113 26.03 -10.99 -15.27
N LEU A 114 25.20 -12.01 -15.43
CA LEU A 114 24.91 -12.97 -14.36
C LEU A 114 26.14 -13.75 -13.92
N ALA A 115 26.97 -14.20 -14.86
CA ALA A 115 28.24 -14.86 -14.55
C ALA A 115 29.20 -13.92 -13.80
N ALA A 116 29.23 -12.64 -14.17
CA ALA A 116 30.05 -11.63 -13.47
C ALA A 116 29.51 -11.34 -12.06
N LEU A 117 28.18 -11.26 -11.88
CA LEU A 117 27.55 -11.08 -10.56
C LEU A 117 27.76 -12.29 -9.64
N GLU A 118 27.75 -13.51 -10.19
CA GLU A 118 28.06 -14.72 -9.43
C GLU A 118 29.51 -14.69 -8.92
N ALA A 119 30.46 -14.24 -9.76
CA ALA A 119 31.87 -14.11 -9.39
C ALA A 119 32.12 -13.06 -8.30
N THR A 120 31.28 -12.03 -8.19
CA THR A 120 31.39 -10.99 -7.15
C THR A 120 30.72 -11.38 -5.83
N GLY A 121 29.98 -12.49 -5.81
CA GLY A 121 29.19 -12.96 -4.66
C GLY A 121 27.96 -12.11 -4.36
N VAL A 122 27.51 -11.30 -5.34
CA VAL A 122 26.32 -10.45 -5.21
C VAL A 122 25.07 -11.29 -5.38
N ARG A 123 24.08 -11.09 -4.51
CA ARG A 123 22.83 -11.82 -4.57
C ARG A 123 21.93 -11.23 -5.65
N VAL A 124 21.67 -12.03 -6.69
CA VAL A 124 20.67 -11.71 -7.71
C VAL A 124 19.29 -12.11 -7.20
N GLU A 125 18.35 -11.16 -7.20
CA GLU A 125 16.99 -11.38 -6.71
C GLU A 125 16.02 -11.71 -7.84
N TYR A 126 16.18 -11.06 -8.99
CA TYR A 126 15.22 -11.19 -10.10
C TYR A 126 15.81 -10.82 -11.46
N ARG A 127 15.28 -11.42 -12.54
CA ARG A 127 15.61 -11.08 -13.92
C ARG A 127 14.40 -10.54 -14.66
N PHE A 128 14.54 -9.36 -15.25
CA PHE A 128 13.53 -8.75 -16.10
C PHE A 128 13.90 -8.95 -17.58
N GLY A 129 12.97 -9.38 -18.41
CA GLY A 129 13.12 -9.28 -19.87
C GLY A 129 11.82 -8.94 -20.60
N ARG A 130 10.72 -8.76 -19.85
CA ARG A 130 9.38 -8.51 -20.40
C ARG A 130 9.07 -7.03 -20.48
N LEU A 131 9.27 -6.32 -19.36
CA LEU A 131 8.91 -4.90 -19.21
C LEU A 131 10.12 -3.97 -19.11
N THR A 132 11.30 -4.53 -18.82
CA THR A 132 12.59 -3.86 -18.86
C THR A 132 13.68 -4.92 -19.12
N ASN A 133 14.80 -4.55 -19.72
CA ASN A 133 15.98 -5.42 -19.85
C ASN A 133 16.90 -5.16 -18.65
N ALA A 134 16.72 -5.90 -17.56
CA ALA A 134 17.45 -5.62 -16.33
C ALA A 134 17.60 -6.84 -15.40
N VAL A 135 18.54 -6.73 -14.47
CA VAL A 135 18.76 -7.69 -13.38
C VAL A 135 18.68 -6.95 -12.04
N GLN A 136 17.83 -7.41 -11.12
CA GLN A 136 17.77 -6.87 -9.76
C GLN A 136 18.66 -7.65 -8.82
N VAL A 137 19.41 -6.92 -8.01
CA VAL A 137 20.34 -7.44 -7.03
C VAL A 137 20.16 -6.75 -5.67
N VAL A 138 20.62 -7.43 -4.63
CA VAL A 138 20.80 -6.85 -3.30
C VAL A 138 22.29 -6.92 -2.93
N VAL A 139 22.85 -5.77 -2.55
CA VAL A 139 24.30 -5.56 -2.39
C VAL A 139 24.56 -4.58 -1.24
N PRO A 140 25.73 -4.63 -0.56
CA PRO A 140 26.12 -3.57 0.36
C PRO A 140 26.34 -2.25 -0.40
N ALA A 141 25.93 -1.13 0.18
CA ALA A 141 25.99 0.19 -0.46
C ALA A 141 27.42 0.56 -0.91
N SER A 142 28.44 0.17 -0.14
CA SER A 142 29.84 0.43 -0.49
C SER A 142 30.30 -0.20 -1.82
N ARG A 143 29.62 -1.26 -2.29
CA ARG A 143 30.00 -2.01 -3.50
C ARG A 143 29.27 -1.55 -4.76
N LEU A 144 28.40 -0.54 -4.67
CA LEU A 144 27.69 0.03 -5.83
C LEU A 144 28.63 0.44 -6.99
N PRO A 145 29.78 1.09 -6.76
CA PRO A 145 30.69 1.48 -7.85
C PRO A 145 31.31 0.28 -8.61
N GLU A 146 31.29 -0.92 -8.02
CA GLU A 146 31.75 -2.14 -8.70
C GLU A 146 30.73 -2.62 -9.74
N LEU A 147 29.43 -2.40 -9.47
CA LEU A 147 28.33 -2.85 -10.32
C LEU A 147 28.20 -2.00 -11.60
N GLU A 148 28.50 -0.71 -11.52
CA GLU A 148 28.51 0.21 -12.67
C GLU A 148 29.50 -0.21 -13.75
N ARG A 149 30.56 -0.92 -13.36
CA ARG A 149 31.64 -1.33 -14.26
C ARG A 149 31.41 -2.71 -14.87
N LEU A 150 30.30 -3.36 -14.53
CA LEU A 150 30.01 -4.70 -15.04
C LEU A 150 29.63 -4.65 -16.53
N PRO A 151 30.03 -5.64 -17.33
CA PRO A 151 29.75 -5.66 -18.76
C PRO A 151 28.25 -5.56 -19.06
N GLY A 152 27.88 -4.62 -19.93
CA GLY A 152 26.52 -4.45 -20.43
C GLY A 152 25.59 -3.64 -19.52
N VAL A 153 26.03 -3.23 -18.33
CA VAL A 153 25.26 -2.32 -17.47
C VAL A 153 25.33 -0.91 -18.05
N VAL A 154 24.17 -0.34 -18.37
CA VAL A 154 24.06 1.04 -18.86
C VAL A 154 23.60 2.01 -17.78
N ARG A 155 22.85 1.51 -16.79
CA ARG A 155 22.32 2.32 -15.69
C ARG A 155 22.01 1.47 -14.47
N LEU A 156 22.15 2.05 -13.28
CA LEU A 156 21.72 1.46 -12.01
C LEU A 156 20.47 2.17 -11.51
N ASP A 157 19.31 1.53 -11.64
CA ASP A 157 18.06 2.08 -11.11
C ASP A 157 17.93 1.71 -9.62
N THR A 158 17.53 2.69 -8.80
CA THR A 158 17.12 2.45 -7.41
C THR A 158 15.81 1.68 -7.39
N VAL A 159 15.76 0.61 -6.59
CA VAL A 159 14.52 -0.14 -6.34
C VAL A 159 13.90 0.39 -5.05
N MET A 160 12.70 0.95 -5.15
CA MET A 160 11.96 1.39 -3.97
C MET A 160 11.51 0.19 -3.14
N VAL A 161 11.78 0.26 -1.84
CA VAL A 161 11.29 -0.71 -0.87
C VAL A 161 9.96 -0.20 -0.35
N HIS A 162 8.93 -1.02 -0.42
CA HIS A 162 7.61 -0.71 0.10
C HIS A 162 7.37 -1.49 1.40
N GLU A 163 6.81 -0.82 2.41
CA GLU A 163 6.45 -1.42 3.68
C GLU A 163 4.93 -1.50 3.83
N ARG A 164 4.42 -2.56 4.47
CA ARG A 164 3.01 -2.65 4.88
C ARG A 164 2.83 -1.84 6.16
N ARG A 165 2.12 -0.70 6.12
CA ARG A 165 1.84 0.16 7.29
C ARG A 165 0.32 0.36 7.43
N LEU A 166 -0.25 0.15 8.63
CA LEU A 166 -1.70 0.30 8.91
C LEU A 166 -2.01 1.34 10.01
N LYS A 167 -1.02 2.04 10.57
CA LYS A 167 -1.19 2.92 11.74
C LYS A 167 -1.60 4.37 11.44
N SER A 168 -1.61 4.77 10.17
CA SER A 168 -1.81 6.16 9.72
C SER A 168 -3.27 6.49 9.40
N ALA A 169 -4.06 5.50 8.98
CA ALA A 169 -5.40 5.72 8.41
C ALA A 169 -6.40 6.29 9.42
N VAL A 170 -6.58 5.65 10.60
CA VAL A 170 -7.55 6.10 11.63
C VAL A 170 -7.24 7.52 12.14
N PRO A 171 -5.98 7.88 12.45
CA PRO A 171 -5.62 9.27 12.73
C PRO A 171 -5.92 10.22 11.57
N HIS A 172 -5.63 9.80 10.33
CA HIS A 172 -5.79 10.64 9.14
C HIS A 172 -7.25 11.02 8.88
N ILE A 173 -8.18 10.07 8.98
CA ILE A 173 -9.63 10.33 8.85
C ILE A 173 -10.22 11.04 10.08
N GLY A 174 -9.39 11.40 11.06
CA GLY A 174 -9.81 12.15 12.24
C GLY A 174 -10.37 11.30 13.38
N GLY A 175 -10.24 9.97 13.35
CA GLY A 175 -10.78 9.07 14.38
C GLY A 175 -10.31 9.43 15.80
N TYR A 176 -9.01 9.69 15.99
CA TYR A 176 -8.46 10.05 17.31
C TYR A 176 -8.98 11.40 17.80
N LYS A 177 -9.21 12.34 16.87
CA LYS A 177 -9.82 13.63 17.18
C LYS A 177 -11.26 13.45 17.60
N ALA A 178 -12.01 12.58 16.90
CA ALA A 178 -13.37 12.25 17.26
C ALA A 178 -13.41 11.75 18.70
N TRP A 179 -12.68 10.66 19.02
CA TRP A 179 -12.58 10.06 20.36
C TRP A 179 -12.33 11.09 21.47
N SER A 180 -11.39 11.99 21.19
CA SER A 180 -10.99 13.07 22.09
C SER A 180 -12.05 14.18 22.28
N ALA A 181 -12.83 14.49 21.24
CA ALA A 181 -13.74 15.63 21.22
C ALA A 181 -15.16 15.30 21.72
N LEU A 182 -15.60 14.05 21.53
CA LEU A 182 -16.97 13.64 21.85
C LEU A 182 -17.07 12.77 23.11
N GLY A 183 -15.94 12.36 23.69
CA GLY A 183 -15.88 11.63 24.97
C GLY A 183 -16.14 10.13 24.87
N ALA A 184 -16.34 9.48 26.02
CA ALA A 184 -16.34 8.01 26.20
C ALA A 184 -17.51 7.22 25.57
N THR A 185 -18.21 7.77 24.58
CA THR A 185 -19.42 7.15 23.99
C THR A 185 -19.37 7.00 22.47
N ILE A 186 -18.20 7.17 21.87
CA ILE A 186 -18.03 7.13 20.41
C ILE A 186 -16.90 6.20 19.97
N HIS A 187 -16.45 5.32 20.86
CA HIS A 187 -15.50 4.26 20.50
C HIS A 187 -16.24 2.99 20.05
N GLY A 188 -17.58 3.02 19.99
CA GLY A 188 -18.41 1.89 19.62
C GLY A 188 -18.98 1.11 20.79
N GLU A 189 -18.94 1.65 22.02
CA GLU A 189 -19.52 0.99 23.20
C GLU A 189 -20.99 0.60 22.94
N GLY A 190 -21.30 -0.69 23.06
CA GLY A 190 -22.65 -1.23 22.84
C GLY A 190 -23.07 -1.41 21.39
N ILE A 191 -22.19 -1.09 20.42
CA ILE A 191 -22.42 -1.34 19.00
C ILE A 191 -21.93 -2.75 18.65
N ARG A 192 -22.76 -3.49 17.90
CA ARG A 192 -22.47 -4.83 17.38
C ARG A 192 -22.15 -4.75 15.89
N ILE A 193 -20.93 -5.14 15.52
CA ILE A 193 -20.45 -5.12 14.14
C ILE A 193 -20.29 -6.56 13.65
N GLY A 194 -21.06 -6.92 12.62
CA GLY A 194 -20.88 -8.17 11.87
C GLY A 194 -19.86 -8.02 10.75
N VAL A 195 -18.90 -8.94 10.67
CA VAL A 195 -17.93 -9.02 9.58
C VAL A 195 -18.27 -10.25 8.75
N VAL A 196 -18.85 -10.02 7.57
CA VAL A 196 -19.24 -11.06 6.60
C VAL A 196 -18.08 -11.29 5.63
N ASP A 197 -17.26 -12.32 5.90
CA ASP A 197 -15.95 -12.48 5.26
C ASP A 197 -15.40 -13.92 5.41
N THR A 198 -14.07 -14.12 5.39
CA THR A 198 -13.36 -15.40 5.57
C THR A 198 -13.28 -15.89 7.02
N GLY A 199 -13.88 -15.17 7.98
CA GLY A 199 -13.79 -15.43 9.43
C GLY A 199 -13.00 -14.36 10.19
N ILE A 200 -12.80 -14.56 11.49
CA ILE A 200 -11.93 -13.71 12.32
C ILE A 200 -10.99 -14.60 13.16
N ASP A 201 -9.68 -14.35 13.11
CA ASP A 201 -8.73 -14.87 14.09
C ASP A 201 -8.97 -14.20 15.45
N TYR A 202 -9.94 -14.71 16.20
CA TYR A 202 -10.30 -14.20 17.54
C TYR A 202 -9.22 -14.47 18.60
N LEU A 203 -8.17 -15.22 18.28
CA LEU A 203 -7.00 -15.47 19.13
C LEU A 203 -5.93 -14.39 18.97
N HIS A 204 -6.06 -13.52 17.96
CA HIS A 204 -5.14 -12.43 17.67
C HIS A 204 -5.10 -11.38 18.80
N ALA A 205 -3.91 -10.82 19.06
CA ALA A 205 -3.73 -9.80 20.11
C ALA A 205 -4.55 -8.53 19.87
N ASP A 206 -4.83 -8.20 18.60
CA ASP A 206 -5.68 -7.07 18.24
C ASP A 206 -7.13 -7.22 18.69
N PHE A 207 -7.56 -8.43 19.04
CA PHE A 207 -8.88 -8.74 19.60
C PHE A 207 -8.81 -9.23 21.05
N GLY A 208 -7.71 -8.95 21.76
CA GLY A 208 -7.56 -9.29 23.17
C GLY A 208 -7.03 -10.69 23.43
N GLY A 209 -6.77 -11.48 22.39
CA GLY A 209 -6.17 -12.81 22.52
C GLY A 209 -4.67 -12.77 22.82
N PRO A 210 -4.04 -13.93 23.06
CA PRO A 210 -2.59 -14.00 23.30
C PRO A 210 -1.73 -13.65 22.08
N GLY A 211 -2.28 -13.75 20.86
CA GLY A 211 -1.63 -13.34 19.61
C GLY A 211 -0.37 -14.12 19.24
N THR A 212 -0.25 -15.38 19.69
CA THR A 212 0.92 -16.22 19.35
C THR A 212 0.59 -17.18 18.20
N ALA A 213 1.54 -17.33 17.28
CA ALA A 213 1.39 -18.27 16.16
C ALA A 213 1.22 -19.73 16.60
N GLU A 214 1.75 -20.09 17.77
CA GLU A 214 1.62 -21.44 18.35
C GLU A 214 0.16 -21.74 18.71
N ILE A 215 -0.53 -20.80 19.36
CA ILE A 215 -1.92 -20.97 19.78
C ILE A 215 -2.83 -21.08 18.56
N TYR A 216 -2.64 -20.21 17.58
CA TYR A 216 -3.40 -20.27 16.34
C TYR A 216 -3.21 -21.60 15.60
N LYS A 217 -1.95 -22.07 15.46
CA LYS A 217 -1.66 -23.35 14.76
C LYS A 217 -2.20 -24.59 15.46
N ASN A 218 -2.37 -24.52 16.77
CA ASN A 218 -2.86 -25.63 17.57
C ASN A 218 -4.39 -25.63 17.69
N ASN A 219 -5.06 -24.65 17.09
CA ASN A 219 -6.52 -24.60 16.99
C ASN A 219 -7.00 -25.50 15.85
N ASP A 220 -8.06 -26.25 16.09
CA ASP A 220 -8.79 -26.97 15.06
C ASP A 220 -9.83 -26.02 14.46
N PRO A 221 -9.71 -25.60 13.19
CA PRO A 221 -10.61 -24.62 12.60
C PRO A 221 -12.02 -25.15 12.33
N THR A 222 -12.31 -26.42 12.65
CA THR A 222 -13.62 -27.05 12.47
C THR A 222 -14.36 -27.28 13.79
N THR A 223 -13.74 -26.94 14.92
CA THR A 223 -14.33 -27.15 16.25
C THR A 223 -13.91 -26.08 17.23
N VAL A 224 -14.89 -25.41 17.84
CA VAL A 224 -14.64 -24.48 18.94
C VAL A 224 -14.08 -25.21 20.16
N GLU A 225 -12.86 -24.89 20.53
CA GLU A 225 -12.25 -25.41 21.75
C GLU A 225 -12.93 -24.82 23.00
N PRO A 226 -13.02 -25.59 24.09
CA PRO A 226 -13.62 -25.11 25.31
C PRO A 226 -12.96 -23.82 25.83
N GLY A 227 -13.71 -22.71 25.78
CA GLY A 227 -13.27 -21.40 26.26
C GLY A 227 -12.39 -20.61 25.29
N SER A 228 -12.22 -21.03 24.04
CA SER A 228 -11.55 -20.24 22.99
C SER A 228 -12.50 -19.21 22.36
N PHE A 229 -13.74 -19.60 22.11
CA PHE A 229 -14.78 -18.77 21.50
C PHE A 229 -16.15 -19.00 22.17
N PRO A 230 -17.01 -17.98 22.29
CA PRO A 230 -16.78 -16.56 22.01
C PRO A 230 -15.79 -15.90 22.99
N THR A 231 -15.18 -14.79 22.57
CA THR A 231 -14.27 -13.97 23.39
C THR A 231 -14.96 -12.70 23.88
N ALA A 232 -14.27 -11.90 24.71
CA ALA A 232 -14.77 -10.60 25.14
C ALA A 232 -14.90 -9.58 23.99
N LYS A 233 -14.16 -9.77 22.89
CA LYS A 233 -14.13 -8.85 21.76
C LYS A 233 -14.89 -9.37 20.56
N VAL A 234 -14.71 -10.64 20.22
CA VAL A 234 -15.45 -11.36 19.19
C VAL A 234 -16.49 -12.23 19.90
N VAL A 235 -17.68 -11.67 20.07
CA VAL A 235 -18.66 -12.15 21.07
C VAL A 235 -19.64 -13.20 20.52
N GLY A 236 -19.59 -13.46 19.22
CA GLY A 236 -20.44 -14.42 18.53
C GLY A 236 -20.08 -14.52 17.05
N GLY A 237 -20.76 -15.41 16.34
CA GLY A 237 -20.44 -15.73 14.95
C GLY A 237 -20.66 -17.20 14.64
N THR A 238 -20.54 -17.55 13.35
CA THR A 238 -20.73 -18.92 12.84
C THR A 238 -20.02 -19.08 11.51
N ASP A 239 -19.59 -20.30 11.20
CA ASP A 239 -19.12 -20.69 9.86
C ASP A 239 -20.26 -21.32 9.05
N PHE A 240 -20.70 -20.62 8.01
CA PHE A 240 -21.78 -21.06 7.15
C PHE A 240 -21.33 -22.09 6.11
N VAL A 241 -20.03 -22.26 5.91
CA VAL A 241 -19.52 -22.88 4.69
C VAL A 241 -18.36 -23.85 4.88
N GLY A 242 -17.54 -23.68 5.90
CA GLY A 242 -16.35 -24.48 6.15
C GLY A 242 -15.17 -24.13 5.24
N ASP A 243 -13.97 -24.51 5.67
CA ASP A 243 -12.69 -24.14 5.05
C ASP A 243 -12.50 -24.53 3.58
N GLN A 244 -13.16 -25.59 3.11
CA GLN A 244 -13.00 -26.12 1.74
C GLN A 244 -14.02 -25.54 0.75
N TYR A 245 -14.91 -24.65 1.19
CA TYR A 245 -15.98 -24.16 0.35
C TYR A 245 -15.50 -23.20 -0.72
N ASP A 246 -15.90 -23.48 -1.95
CA ASP A 246 -15.90 -22.54 -3.05
C ASP A 246 -17.17 -22.76 -3.87
N ALA A 247 -17.95 -21.70 -4.08
CA ALA A 247 -19.20 -21.72 -4.82
C ALA A 247 -19.06 -22.25 -6.26
N THR A 248 -17.85 -22.29 -6.84
CA THR A 248 -17.60 -22.82 -8.19
C THR A 248 -17.06 -24.24 -8.25
N SER A 249 -16.57 -24.80 -7.15
CA SER A 249 -15.75 -26.02 -7.15
C SER A 249 -16.52 -27.33 -6.99
N GLY A 250 -17.85 -27.29 -6.81
CA GLY A 250 -18.68 -28.48 -6.54
C GLY A 250 -18.51 -29.07 -5.13
N PHE A 251 -17.57 -28.56 -4.33
CA PHE A 251 -17.51 -28.81 -2.89
C PHE A 251 -18.66 -28.05 -2.23
N GLY A 252 -19.63 -28.78 -1.67
CA GLY A 252 -20.74 -28.19 -0.94
C GLY A 252 -20.31 -27.63 0.41
N ALA A 253 -21.06 -26.65 0.92
CA ALA A 253 -20.85 -26.08 2.25
C ALA A 253 -20.82 -27.17 3.34
N GLN A 254 -19.88 -27.03 4.26
CA GLN A 254 -19.72 -27.81 5.49
C GLN A 254 -19.77 -26.84 6.69
N PRO A 255 -20.96 -26.36 7.08
CA PRO A 255 -21.08 -25.39 8.16
C PRO A 255 -20.63 -25.97 9.50
N ASP A 256 -20.03 -25.13 10.34
CA ASP A 256 -19.69 -25.44 11.72
C ASP A 256 -19.75 -24.19 12.63
N ASP A 257 -19.51 -24.39 13.92
CA ASP A 257 -19.67 -23.34 14.93
C ASP A 257 -18.41 -22.46 15.09
N ASP A 258 -17.29 -22.78 14.42
CA ASP A 258 -16.01 -22.07 14.56
C ASP A 258 -15.73 -21.11 13.40
N PRO A 259 -16.01 -19.80 13.54
CA PRO A 259 -15.79 -18.82 12.48
C PRO A 259 -14.32 -18.36 12.41
N LEU A 260 -13.36 -19.22 12.77
CA LEU A 260 -11.94 -18.91 12.74
C LEU A 260 -11.50 -18.60 11.29
N ASP A 261 -10.80 -17.48 11.13
CA ASP A 261 -10.23 -17.11 9.83
C ASP A 261 -9.07 -18.04 9.48
N CYS A 262 -8.88 -18.36 8.20
CA CYS A 262 -7.83 -19.27 7.75
C CYS A 262 -6.42 -18.66 7.80
N GLN A 263 -5.40 -19.52 7.89
CA GLN A 263 -4.01 -19.09 7.76
C GLN A 263 -3.64 -19.05 6.28
N GLY A 264 -3.22 -17.89 5.78
CA GLY A 264 -2.53 -17.84 4.50
C GLY A 264 -1.18 -18.56 4.59
N GLU A 265 -1.08 -19.82 4.13
CA GLU A 265 0.22 -20.44 3.93
C GLU A 265 1.02 -19.65 2.87
N GLN A 266 2.34 -19.54 3.09
CA GLN A 266 3.24 -18.74 2.28
C GLN A 266 3.20 -19.19 0.80
N GLY A 267 2.48 -18.46 -0.05
CA GLY A 267 2.58 -18.61 -1.50
C GLY A 267 1.28 -18.61 -2.30
N MET A 268 0.10 -18.51 -1.67
CA MET A 268 -1.18 -18.45 -2.39
C MET A 268 -1.83 -17.07 -2.28
N SER A 269 -2.48 -16.63 -3.36
CA SER A 269 -3.19 -15.36 -3.41
C SER A 269 -4.38 -15.42 -2.45
N ILE A 270 -4.30 -14.65 -1.36
CA ILE A 270 -5.42 -14.29 -0.45
C ILE A 270 -6.40 -15.43 -0.17
N ALA A 271 -6.04 -16.33 0.74
CA ALA A 271 -6.91 -17.43 1.14
C ALA A 271 -7.08 -17.57 2.67
N GLY A 272 -7.02 -16.45 3.40
CA GLY A 272 -7.09 -16.45 4.86
C GLY A 272 -6.46 -15.19 5.45
N GLY A 273 -7.10 -14.63 6.48
CA GLY A 273 -6.69 -13.39 7.12
C GLY A 273 -7.38 -12.13 6.58
N HIS A 274 -8.27 -12.24 5.58
CA HIS A 274 -8.97 -11.09 5.02
C HIS A 274 -10.00 -10.55 6.01
N GLY A 275 -10.89 -11.42 6.51
CA GLY A 275 -11.86 -11.06 7.53
C GLY A 275 -11.22 -10.57 8.83
N THR A 276 -10.11 -11.18 9.26
CA THR A 276 -9.30 -10.70 10.40
C THR A 276 -8.79 -9.28 10.18
N HIS A 277 -8.27 -8.99 8.98
CA HIS A 277 -7.77 -7.65 8.65
C HIS A 277 -8.90 -6.60 8.60
N VAL A 278 -10.03 -6.97 8.00
CA VAL A 278 -11.24 -6.13 7.94
C VAL A 278 -11.79 -5.83 9.34
N ALA A 279 -11.88 -6.85 10.20
CA ALA A 279 -12.31 -6.71 11.58
C ALA A 279 -11.38 -5.79 12.39
N GLY A 280 -10.07 -5.88 12.16
CA GLY A 280 -9.06 -5.01 12.78
C GLY A 280 -9.27 -3.53 12.42
N ILE A 281 -9.55 -3.24 11.14
CA ILE A 281 -9.85 -1.87 10.69
C ILE A 281 -11.10 -1.31 11.36
N ALA A 282 -12.18 -2.12 11.42
CA ALA A 282 -13.45 -1.69 11.98
C ALA A 282 -13.35 -1.46 13.49
N ALA A 283 -12.82 -2.44 14.22
CA ALA A 283 -12.92 -2.46 15.68
C ALA A 283 -11.73 -3.11 16.39
N GLY A 284 -10.57 -3.31 15.75
CA GLY A 284 -9.37 -3.79 16.45
C GLY A 284 -9.03 -2.92 17.66
N GLN A 285 -8.60 -3.54 18.75
CA GLN A 285 -8.25 -2.82 19.98
C GLN A 285 -6.86 -2.16 19.88
N GLY A 286 -6.04 -2.59 18.93
CA GLY A 286 -4.66 -2.18 18.75
C GLY A 286 -3.70 -3.16 19.44
N VAL A 287 -2.51 -3.31 18.85
CA VAL A 287 -1.40 -4.09 19.39
C VAL A 287 -0.24 -3.15 19.67
N LEU A 288 0.19 -3.10 20.93
CA LEU A 288 1.32 -2.29 21.36
C LEU A 288 2.64 -2.77 20.72
N GLN A 289 3.66 -1.92 20.75
CA GLN A 289 5.02 -2.32 20.33
C GLN A 289 5.56 -3.54 21.07
N SER A 290 5.10 -3.79 22.30
CA SER A 290 5.42 -4.99 23.09
C SER A 290 4.78 -6.27 22.54
N GLY A 291 3.83 -6.16 21.61
CA GLY A 291 3.00 -7.27 21.12
C GLY A 291 1.75 -7.52 21.97
N ALA A 292 1.55 -6.79 23.06
CA ALA A 292 0.37 -6.96 23.92
C ALA A 292 -0.88 -6.25 23.33
N PRO A 293 -2.10 -6.78 23.58
CA PRO A 293 -3.34 -6.08 23.30
C PRO A 293 -3.40 -4.73 24.03
N PHE A 294 -3.90 -3.70 23.37
CA PHE A 294 -4.21 -2.43 23.99
C PHE A 294 -5.66 -2.41 24.46
N THR A 295 -5.94 -2.08 25.72
CA THR A 295 -7.30 -2.10 26.28
C THR A 295 -7.83 -0.70 26.57
N GLY A 296 -7.23 0.32 25.97
CA GLY A 296 -7.52 1.73 26.26
C GLY A 296 -6.68 2.33 27.41
N PRO A 297 -6.99 3.57 27.80
CA PRO A 297 -8.10 4.40 27.30
C PRO A 297 -7.88 4.90 25.87
N TYR A 298 -8.98 5.06 25.11
CA TYR A 298 -8.96 5.63 23.75
C TYR A 298 -9.17 7.14 23.79
N ASP A 299 -8.21 7.88 24.33
CA ASP A 299 -8.33 9.33 24.53
C ASP A 299 -7.17 10.11 23.89
N GLN A 300 -7.00 11.37 24.29
CA GLN A 300 -5.95 12.27 23.80
C GLN A 300 -4.52 11.75 24.05
N SER A 301 -4.33 10.73 24.90
CA SER A 301 -3.04 10.10 25.14
C SER A 301 -2.64 9.09 24.05
N VAL A 302 -3.57 8.68 23.19
CA VAL A 302 -3.31 7.70 22.13
C VAL A 302 -2.47 8.32 21.02
N SER A 303 -1.26 7.77 20.82
CA SER A 303 -0.34 8.15 19.75
C SER A 303 -0.08 6.96 18.82
N PRO A 304 -0.02 7.17 17.47
CA PRO A 304 0.31 6.11 16.53
C PRO A 304 1.67 5.43 16.79
N THR A 305 2.58 6.10 17.51
CA THR A 305 3.90 5.56 17.86
C THR A 305 3.85 4.42 18.88
N LEU A 306 2.77 4.32 19.67
CA LEU A 306 2.58 3.28 20.68
C LEU A 306 2.35 1.89 20.06
N PHE A 307 1.92 1.85 18.81
CA PHE A 307 1.31 0.68 18.20
C PHE A 307 2.19 0.03 17.14
N ARG A 308 2.24 -1.30 17.19
CA ARG A 308 2.63 -2.15 16.07
C ARG A 308 1.47 -2.31 15.08
N VAL A 309 0.26 -2.51 15.61
CA VAL A 309 -1.02 -2.48 14.86
C VAL A 309 -1.89 -1.42 15.53
N GLY A 310 -2.30 -0.40 14.78
CA GLY A 310 -3.14 0.66 15.33
C GLY A 310 -4.55 0.17 15.65
N PRO A 311 -5.24 0.76 16.64
CA PRO A 311 -6.64 0.46 16.90
C PRO A 311 -7.52 0.80 15.69
N GLY A 312 -8.59 0.02 15.52
CA GLY A 312 -9.65 0.27 14.55
C GLY A 312 -10.47 1.52 14.88
N VAL A 313 -11.41 1.86 14.00
CA VAL A 313 -12.22 3.09 14.10
C VAL A 313 -13.13 3.10 15.33
N ALA A 314 -13.73 1.95 15.66
CA ALA A 314 -14.63 1.73 16.79
C ALA A 314 -14.07 0.63 17.72
N PRO A 315 -12.98 0.90 18.46
CA PRO A 315 -12.23 -0.14 19.16
C PRO A 315 -12.97 -0.75 20.37
N MET A 316 -14.09 -0.16 20.80
CA MET A 316 -14.95 -0.67 21.89
C MET A 316 -16.22 -1.37 21.38
N ALA A 317 -16.43 -1.47 20.06
CA ALA A 317 -17.54 -2.25 19.49
C ALA A 317 -17.33 -3.76 19.66
N SER A 318 -18.41 -4.51 19.81
CA SER A 318 -18.37 -5.97 19.79
C SER A 318 -18.34 -6.46 18.35
N LEU A 319 -17.48 -7.44 18.06
CA LEU A 319 -17.37 -8.05 16.74
C LEU A 319 -18.14 -9.38 16.69
N TYR A 320 -18.75 -9.65 15.54
CA TYR A 320 -19.37 -10.92 15.19
C TYR A 320 -18.73 -11.45 13.90
N ALA A 321 -18.22 -12.69 13.94
CA ALA A 321 -17.54 -13.31 12.82
C ALA A 321 -18.52 -14.14 11.98
N LEU A 322 -18.87 -13.67 10.78
CA LEU A 322 -19.81 -14.36 9.89
C LEU A 322 -19.03 -14.91 8.69
N LYS A 323 -18.58 -16.16 8.81
CA LYS A 323 -17.70 -16.76 7.81
C LYS A 323 -18.52 -17.35 6.66
N VAL A 324 -18.42 -16.73 5.50
CA VAL A 324 -19.16 -17.12 4.28
C VAL A 324 -18.26 -17.59 3.16
N PHE A 325 -16.95 -17.45 3.30
CA PHE A 325 -15.95 -17.99 2.39
C PHE A 325 -15.23 -19.16 3.06
N GLY A 326 -14.85 -20.17 2.25
CA GLY A 326 -13.79 -21.07 2.66
C GLY A 326 -12.45 -20.34 2.70
N CYS A 327 -11.36 -21.09 2.89
CA CYS A 327 -10.04 -20.49 2.86
C CYS A 327 -9.78 -19.85 1.50
N ASP A 328 -10.08 -20.52 0.38
CA ASP A 328 -9.96 -19.93 -0.96
C ASP A 328 -11.31 -19.96 -1.69
N GLY A 329 -11.43 -19.19 -2.78
CA GLY A 329 -12.54 -19.25 -3.70
C GLY A 329 -13.63 -18.21 -3.47
N SER A 330 -14.84 -18.55 -3.89
CA SER A 330 -15.99 -17.64 -3.98
C SER A 330 -17.16 -18.07 -3.10
N THR A 331 -18.11 -17.18 -2.84
CA THR A 331 -19.27 -17.46 -1.99
C THR A 331 -20.61 -17.17 -2.63
N SER A 332 -21.62 -17.93 -2.23
CA SER A 332 -23.05 -17.66 -2.44
C SER A 332 -23.86 -17.57 -1.13
N PHE A 333 -23.21 -17.41 0.03
CA PHE A 333 -23.84 -17.46 1.36
C PHE A 333 -24.06 -16.08 2.01
N THR A 334 -23.98 -14.99 1.23
CA THR A 334 -24.15 -13.62 1.74
C THR A 334 -25.49 -13.42 2.43
N ASP A 335 -26.58 -13.88 1.80
CA ASP A 335 -27.93 -13.68 2.32
C ASP A 335 -28.18 -14.49 3.61
N ALA A 336 -27.54 -15.66 3.75
CA ALA A 336 -27.61 -16.45 4.97
C ALA A 336 -26.97 -15.73 6.16
N ALA A 337 -25.83 -15.06 5.94
CA ALA A 337 -25.20 -14.23 6.96
C ALA A 337 -26.04 -12.98 7.32
N LEU A 338 -26.71 -12.37 6.33
CA LEU A 338 -27.62 -11.24 6.58
C LEU A 338 -28.85 -11.67 7.38
N GLU A 339 -29.41 -12.85 7.10
CA GLU A 339 -30.54 -13.41 7.85
C GLU A 339 -30.14 -13.68 9.31
N TRP A 340 -29.01 -14.36 9.53
CA TRP A 340 -28.49 -14.63 10.87
C TRP A 340 -28.25 -13.34 11.66
N ALA A 341 -27.76 -12.29 11.00
CA ALA A 341 -27.51 -11.01 11.66
C ALA A 341 -28.79 -10.26 12.07
N ALA A 342 -29.95 -10.62 11.53
CA ALA A 342 -31.23 -10.05 11.95
C ALA A 342 -31.67 -10.57 13.32
N ASP A 343 -31.36 -11.83 13.63
CA ASP A 343 -31.74 -12.52 14.87
C ASP A 343 -30.62 -13.52 15.27
N PRO A 344 -29.51 -13.04 15.87
CA PRO A 344 -28.35 -13.86 16.19
C PRO A 344 -28.60 -15.00 17.17
N ASN A 345 -29.70 -14.95 17.94
CA ASN A 345 -30.01 -15.93 18.98
C ASN A 345 -31.20 -16.86 18.63
N ASP A 346 -31.85 -16.63 17.48
CA ASP A 346 -32.98 -17.40 16.93
C ASP A 346 -34.20 -17.46 17.87
N ASP A 347 -34.50 -16.37 18.59
CA ASP A 347 -35.65 -16.26 19.49
C ASP A 347 -36.85 -15.48 18.92
N GLY A 348 -36.68 -14.88 17.73
CA GLY A 348 -37.67 -14.06 17.03
C GLY A 348 -37.73 -12.59 17.50
N ASP A 349 -36.86 -12.16 18.41
CA ASP A 349 -36.70 -10.78 18.87
C ASP A 349 -35.55 -10.07 18.15
N PHE A 350 -35.87 -9.46 17.01
CA PHE A 350 -34.93 -8.65 16.22
C PHE A 350 -34.35 -7.42 16.97
N THR A 351 -34.67 -7.16 18.24
CA THR A 351 -33.97 -6.11 19.00
C THR A 351 -32.48 -6.41 19.17
N ASP A 352 -32.10 -7.68 19.12
CA ASP A 352 -30.74 -8.16 19.30
C ASP A 352 -29.90 -8.25 17.99
N ARG A 353 -30.51 -7.92 16.84
CA ARG A 353 -29.86 -7.76 15.52
C ARG A 353 -28.53 -7.01 15.57
N LEU A 354 -27.64 -7.29 14.62
CA LEU A 354 -26.38 -6.55 14.50
C LEU A 354 -26.64 -5.10 14.01
N ASP A 355 -25.90 -4.14 14.55
CA ASP A 355 -26.12 -2.71 14.27
C ASP A 355 -25.44 -2.27 12.97
N VAL A 356 -24.27 -2.83 12.66
CA VAL A 356 -23.50 -2.56 11.44
C VAL A 356 -23.02 -3.88 10.86
N LEU A 357 -23.13 -4.05 9.54
CA LEU A 357 -22.55 -5.16 8.82
C LEU A 357 -21.54 -4.67 7.79
N ASN A 358 -20.32 -5.18 7.86
CA ASN A 358 -19.31 -4.97 6.82
C ASN A 358 -19.28 -6.18 5.88
N LEU A 359 -19.46 -5.91 4.58
CA LEU A 359 -19.35 -6.88 3.50
C LEU A 359 -18.22 -6.45 2.56
N SER A 360 -17.05 -7.06 2.69
CA SER A 360 -15.90 -6.80 1.80
C SER A 360 -15.88 -7.78 0.63
N LEU A 361 -17.03 -7.88 -0.04
CA LEU A 361 -17.30 -8.78 -1.15
C LEU A 361 -18.19 -8.11 -2.19
N GLY A 362 -18.20 -8.65 -3.40
CA GLY A 362 -19.10 -8.23 -4.47
C GLY A 362 -18.71 -8.82 -5.81
N GLY A 363 -19.65 -8.85 -6.76
CA GLY A 363 -19.40 -9.20 -8.15
C GLY A 363 -19.50 -7.99 -9.06
N SER A 364 -18.58 -7.81 -10.00
CA SER A 364 -18.59 -6.69 -10.95
C SER A 364 -19.84 -6.72 -11.83
N TYR A 365 -20.39 -5.55 -12.16
CA TYR A 365 -21.60 -5.39 -12.98
C TYR A 365 -22.86 -6.11 -12.45
N GLY A 366 -22.83 -6.61 -11.21
CA GLY A 366 -23.94 -7.35 -10.62
C GLY A 366 -25.18 -6.47 -10.38
N LEU A 367 -26.33 -6.94 -10.86
CA LEU A 367 -27.65 -6.42 -10.49
C LEU A 367 -28.29 -7.39 -9.49
N ALA A 368 -28.93 -6.83 -8.47
CA ALA A 368 -29.69 -7.62 -7.51
C ALA A 368 -30.86 -8.34 -8.19
N SER A 369 -31.11 -9.59 -7.84
CA SER A 369 -32.45 -10.14 -7.98
C SER A 369 -33.43 -9.44 -7.01
N PRO A 370 -34.74 -9.46 -7.28
CA PRO A 370 -35.72 -8.91 -6.34
C PRO A 370 -35.66 -9.53 -4.93
N GLY A 371 -35.21 -10.78 -4.81
CA GLY A 371 -35.04 -11.47 -3.52
C GLY A 371 -33.87 -10.90 -2.72
N GLU A 372 -32.68 -10.83 -3.32
CA GLU A 372 -31.47 -10.32 -2.66
C GLU A 372 -31.63 -8.84 -2.24
N ALA A 373 -32.25 -8.03 -3.11
CA ALA A 373 -32.59 -6.64 -2.78
C ALA A 373 -33.54 -6.52 -1.58
N GLN A 374 -34.49 -7.46 -1.45
CA GLN A 374 -35.47 -7.47 -0.37
C GLN A 374 -34.83 -7.81 0.98
N VAL A 375 -33.83 -8.69 1.00
CA VAL A 375 -33.05 -9.04 2.20
C VAL A 375 -32.35 -7.79 2.74
N VAL A 376 -31.56 -7.12 1.91
CA VAL A 376 -30.85 -5.87 2.28
C VAL A 376 -31.83 -4.80 2.75
N THR A 377 -32.93 -4.59 2.02
CA THR A 377 -33.96 -3.59 2.37
C THR A 377 -34.57 -3.86 3.75
N ASN A 378 -34.86 -5.12 4.07
CA ASN A 378 -35.52 -5.47 5.33
C ASN A 378 -34.56 -5.33 6.51
N LEU A 379 -33.32 -5.79 6.37
CA LEU A 379 -32.32 -5.65 7.42
C LEU A 379 -32.02 -4.17 7.72
N THR A 380 -31.93 -3.33 6.68
CA THR A 380 -31.82 -1.88 6.88
C THR A 380 -33.03 -1.28 7.59
N LYS A 381 -34.25 -1.75 7.29
CA LYS A 381 -35.48 -1.30 7.99
C LYS A 381 -35.55 -1.74 9.46
N LEU A 382 -34.98 -2.90 9.78
CA LEU A 382 -34.82 -3.32 11.18
C LEU A 382 -33.87 -2.37 11.91
N GLY A 383 -32.92 -1.76 11.22
CA GLY A 383 -32.07 -0.68 11.73
C GLY A 383 -30.58 -0.97 11.65
N SER A 384 -30.19 -1.99 10.88
CA SER A 384 -28.79 -2.32 10.62
C SER A 384 -28.25 -1.47 9.46
N LEU A 385 -27.01 -0.98 9.56
CA LEU A 385 -26.32 -0.33 8.45
C LEU A 385 -25.43 -1.34 7.72
N LEU A 386 -25.69 -1.58 6.44
CA LEU A 386 -24.82 -2.41 5.60
C LEU A 386 -23.78 -1.53 4.89
N VAL A 387 -22.51 -1.81 5.12
CA VAL A 387 -21.35 -1.12 4.53
C VAL A 387 -20.65 -2.10 3.60
N ILE A 388 -20.59 -1.77 2.31
CA ILE A 388 -20.24 -2.73 1.26
C ILE A 388 -19.17 -2.13 0.34
N ALA A 389 -18.11 -2.89 0.04
CA ALA A 389 -17.06 -2.45 -0.86
C ALA A 389 -17.58 -2.28 -2.30
N ALA A 390 -17.25 -1.16 -2.96
CA ALA A 390 -17.72 -0.87 -4.33
C ALA A 390 -17.07 -1.76 -5.42
N GLY A 391 -16.00 -2.48 -5.08
CA GLY A 391 -15.26 -3.37 -5.99
C GLY A 391 -13.91 -2.81 -6.44
N ASN A 392 -13.04 -3.70 -6.94
CA ASN A 392 -11.65 -3.39 -7.32
C ASN A 392 -11.39 -3.56 -8.83
N ASP A 393 -12.45 -3.60 -9.64
CA ASP A 393 -12.42 -3.98 -11.07
C ASP A 393 -12.06 -2.82 -12.02
N GLY A 394 -11.30 -1.85 -11.51
CA GLY A 394 -10.84 -0.69 -12.26
C GLY A 394 -11.89 0.40 -12.45
N ASN A 395 -11.71 1.23 -13.48
CA ASN A 395 -12.46 2.47 -13.68
C ASN A 395 -13.46 2.41 -14.86
N ALA A 396 -14.03 1.24 -15.12
CA ALA A 396 -15.05 1.09 -16.15
C ALA A 396 -16.41 1.68 -15.72
N PHE A 397 -17.18 2.19 -16.68
CA PHE A 397 -18.53 2.68 -16.39
C PHE A 397 -19.41 1.56 -15.84
N TYR A 398 -20.17 1.86 -14.79
CA TYR A 398 -21.12 0.92 -14.15
C TYR A 398 -20.47 -0.36 -13.60
N VAL A 399 -19.17 -0.35 -13.30
CA VAL A 399 -18.44 -1.55 -12.86
C VAL A 399 -18.83 -2.01 -11.45
N THR A 400 -19.28 -1.09 -10.60
CA THR A 400 -19.84 -1.42 -9.27
C THR A 400 -20.97 -2.43 -9.42
N GLY A 401 -20.94 -3.48 -8.61
CA GLY A 401 -21.99 -4.49 -8.65
C GLY A 401 -22.50 -4.92 -7.29
N TRP A 402 -23.27 -5.99 -7.30
CA TRP A 402 -24.00 -6.49 -6.14
C TRP A 402 -23.04 -7.11 -5.10
N PRO A 403 -23.23 -6.87 -3.78
CA PRO A 403 -24.34 -6.16 -3.14
C PRO A 403 -24.19 -4.65 -2.98
N ALA A 404 -23.08 -4.06 -3.44
CA ALA A 404 -22.77 -2.64 -3.24
C ALA A 404 -23.69 -1.67 -4.04
N THR A 405 -24.46 -2.19 -5.00
CA THR A 405 -25.47 -1.42 -5.75
C THR A 405 -26.83 -1.33 -5.05
N ALA A 406 -27.01 -1.96 -3.88
CA ALA A 406 -28.24 -1.84 -3.10
C ALA A 406 -28.50 -0.38 -2.70
N THR A 407 -29.74 0.09 -2.87
CA THR A 407 -30.09 1.50 -2.61
C THR A 407 -30.00 1.83 -1.10
N GLU A 408 -30.27 0.84 -0.27
CA GLU A 408 -30.30 0.93 1.19
C GLU A 408 -28.93 0.64 1.85
N ALA A 409 -27.89 0.35 1.06
CA ALA A 409 -26.54 0.08 1.56
C ALA A 409 -25.59 1.27 1.33
N LEU A 410 -24.54 1.34 2.16
CA LEU A 410 -23.45 2.30 2.00
C LEU A 410 -22.34 1.68 1.16
N SER A 411 -22.27 2.04 -0.12
CA SER A 411 -21.21 1.63 -1.03
C SER A 411 -19.93 2.44 -0.79
N VAL A 412 -18.78 1.77 -0.71
CA VAL A 412 -17.50 2.35 -0.27
C VAL A 412 -16.43 2.23 -1.34
N ALA A 413 -15.90 3.37 -1.80
CA ALA A 413 -14.74 3.44 -2.70
C ALA A 413 -13.41 3.58 -1.94
N ALA A 414 -12.29 3.31 -2.60
CA ALA A 414 -10.96 3.42 -2.02
C ALA A 414 -10.27 4.76 -2.32
N THR A 415 -9.51 5.27 -1.35
CA THR A 415 -8.46 6.27 -1.58
C THR A 415 -7.16 5.80 -0.90
N THR A 416 -6.03 6.48 -1.14
CA THR A 416 -4.74 6.18 -0.52
C THR A 416 -4.41 7.23 0.53
N ASP A 417 -3.80 6.82 1.65
CA ASP A 417 -3.37 7.72 2.71
C ASP A 417 -2.12 8.54 2.29
N PRO A 418 -1.74 9.58 3.05
CA PRO A 418 -0.69 10.50 2.64
C PRO A 418 0.68 9.83 2.55
N VAL A 419 1.42 10.21 1.51
CA VAL A 419 2.78 9.71 1.23
C VAL A 419 3.76 10.24 2.27
N SER A 420 4.59 9.35 2.83
CA SER A 420 5.80 9.74 3.54
C SER A 420 6.89 10.06 2.52
N LEU A 421 7.38 11.30 2.53
CA LEU A 421 8.43 11.80 1.64
C LEU A 421 9.69 12.10 2.44
N GLN A 422 10.82 12.34 1.77
CA GLN A 422 12.01 12.85 2.44
C GLN A 422 11.77 14.31 2.85
N ALA A 423 12.23 14.71 4.03
CA ALA A 423 12.13 16.10 4.48
C ALA A 423 13.36 16.92 4.07
N LEU A 424 13.12 18.12 3.53
CA LEU A 424 14.09 19.22 3.60
C LEU A 424 13.75 20.03 4.86
N THR A 425 14.62 20.02 5.87
CA THR A 425 14.42 20.81 7.09
C THR A 425 14.97 22.21 6.90
N VAL A 426 14.13 23.24 6.99
CA VAL A 426 14.57 24.63 7.14
C VAL A 426 14.96 24.88 8.60
N LEU A 427 16.23 25.20 8.84
CA LEU A 427 16.78 25.44 10.17
C LEU A 427 16.69 26.92 10.58
N ALA A 428 16.87 27.83 9.63
CA ALA A 428 16.79 29.27 9.83
C ALA A 428 16.33 29.99 8.54
N PRO A 429 15.68 31.16 8.65
CA PRO A 429 15.30 31.86 9.89
C PRO A 429 14.11 31.18 10.59
N ALA A 430 13.98 31.38 11.91
CA ALA A 430 12.96 30.74 12.74
C ALA A 430 11.52 30.97 12.26
N SER A 431 11.26 32.07 11.53
CA SER A 431 9.96 32.41 10.96
C SER A 431 9.45 31.42 9.90
N ILE A 432 10.36 30.67 9.26
CA ILE A 432 10.04 29.64 8.26
C ILE A 432 10.67 28.28 8.60
N ALA A 433 11.16 28.12 9.83
CA ALA A 433 11.76 26.87 10.26
C ALA A 433 10.71 25.75 10.30
N GLY A 434 11.10 24.57 9.83
CA GLY A 434 10.18 23.43 9.70
C GLY A 434 10.59 22.48 8.58
N ASP A 435 9.93 21.34 8.54
CA ASP A 435 10.14 20.33 7.49
C ASP A 435 9.24 20.66 6.29
N VAL A 436 9.80 20.62 5.08
CA VAL A 436 9.04 20.70 3.82
C VAL A 436 9.21 19.42 3.01
N ALA A 437 8.19 19.07 2.23
CA ALA A 437 8.22 17.91 1.36
C ALA A 437 9.34 18.02 0.33
N SER A 438 10.16 16.98 0.22
CA SER A 438 11.20 16.88 -0.79
C SER A 438 11.29 15.47 -1.38
N LEU A 439 11.78 15.39 -2.61
CA LEU A 439 11.99 14.10 -3.28
C LEU A 439 13.30 14.11 -4.08
N GLU A 440 14.12 13.07 -3.92
CA GLU A 440 15.40 12.92 -4.62
C GLU A 440 15.21 12.80 -6.13
N GLY A 441 16.14 13.38 -6.90
CA GLY A 441 16.23 13.15 -8.33
C GLY A 441 16.74 11.75 -8.62
N ALA A 442 16.09 11.04 -9.54
CA ALA A 442 16.39 9.64 -9.83
C ALA A 442 17.80 9.38 -10.38
N PHE A 443 18.46 10.42 -10.91
CA PHE A 443 19.78 10.41 -11.54
C PHE A 443 20.86 11.12 -10.68
N THR A 444 20.50 11.49 -9.45
CA THR A 444 21.36 12.26 -8.54
C THR A 444 21.99 11.34 -7.52
N LYS A 445 23.09 11.77 -6.89
CA LYS A 445 23.72 11.02 -5.82
C LYS A 445 22.70 10.75 -4.71
N PRO A 446 22.44 9.49 -4.31
CA PRO A 446 21.45 9.21 -3.27
C PRO A 446 21.89 9.78 -1.92
N LEU A 447 21.01 10.48 -1.19
CA LEU A 447 21.37 11.14 0.08
C LEU A 447 21.81 10.13 1.15
N PHE A 448 21.23 8.94 1.16
CA PHE A 448 21.63 7.90 2.13
C PHE A 448 23.12 7.53 2.00
N SER A 449 23.73 7.73 0.83
CA SER A 449 25.16 7.45 0.59
C SER A 449 26.10 8.55 1.09
N THR A 450 25.56 9.72 1.45
CA THR A 450 26.34 10.87 1.94
C THR A 450 26.19 11.11 3.44
N GLY A 451 25.10 10.62 4.05
CA GLY A 451 24.66 11.06 5.37
C GLY A 451 24.01 12.45 5.33
N PRO A 452 23.65 13.04 6.48
CA PRO A 452 23.00 14.35 6.53
C PRO A 452 23.87 15.45 5.92
N ILE A 453 23.27 16.27 5.04
CA ILE A 453 23.90 17.45 4.43
C ILE A 453 23.24 18.69 5.01
N GLU A 454 24.01 19.53 5.68
CA GLU A 454 23.56 20.82 6.21
C GLU A 454 24.35 21.95 5.54
N GLY A 455 23.66 23.03 5.17
CA GLY A 455 24.30 24.16 4.54
C GLY A 455 23.40 25.38 4.36
N ALA A 456 24.04 26.51 4.07
CA ALA A 456 23.31 27.69 3.62
C ALA A 456 22.73 27.46 2.22
N LEU A 457 21.49 27.88 2.02
CA LEU A 457 20.81 27.85 0.73
C LEU A 457 21.17 29.12 -0.04
N VAL A 458 21.62 28.99 -1.29
CA VAL A 458 22.03 30.11 -2.15
C VAL A 458 21.35 30.00 -3.51
N ALA A 459 20.67 31.07 -3.93
CA ALA A 459 20.04 31.13 -5.25
C ALA A 459 21.09 31.07 -6.36
N ALA A 460 20.90 30.17 -7.32
CA ALA A 460 21.72 30.12 -8.52
C ALA A 460 21.56 31.39 -9.37
N ALA A 461 22.62 31.82 -10.05
CA ALA A 461 22.58 32.90 -11.04
C ALA A 461 23.23 32.41 -12.35
N PRO A 462 22.48 32.27 -13.47
CA PRO A 462 21.03 32.46 -13.58
C PRO A 462 20.24 31.42 -12.76
N SER A 463 19.03 31.78 -12.32
CA SER A 463 18.22 30.94 -11.40
C SER A 463 17.87 29.57 -11.95
N GLN A 464 17.83 29.44 -13.28
CA GLN A 464 17.55 28.17 -13.96
C GLN A 464 18.76 27.25 -14.05
N ALA A 465 19.98 27.72 -13.73
CA ALA A 465 21.23 26.95 -13.85
C ALA A 465 21.43 26.26 -15.22
N CYS A 466 20.96 26.86 -16.31
CA CYS A 466 21.06 26.28 -17.66
C CYS A 466 22.41 26.51 -18.36
N GLY A 467 23.28 27.31 -17.74
CA GLY A 467 24.66 27.50 -18.14
C GLY A 467 25.52 27.74 -16.90
N THR A 468 26.78 28.12 -17.13
CA THR A 468 27.73 28.42 -16.04
C THR A 468 27.15 29.43 -15.06
N LEU A 469 27.21 29.11 -13.77
CA LEU A 469 26.75 30.01 -12.73
C LEU A 469 27.70 31.21 -12.61
N SER A 470 27.18 32.42 -12.80
CA SER A 470 27.94 33.66 -12.63
C SER A 470 28.32 33.92 -11.17
N ASN A 471 27.59 33.32 -10.23
CA ASN A 471 27.84 33.39 -8.79
C ASN A 471 28.42 32.08 -8.22
N ALA A 472 29.23 31.36 -9.00
CA ALA A 472 29.81 30.08 -8.56
C ALA A 472 30.56 30.19 -7.21
N ALA A 473 31.27 31.29 -6.97
CA ALA A 473 31.96 31.53 -5.69
C ALA A 473 31.01 31.61 -4.49
N ASP A 474 29.78 32.08 -4.69
CA ASP A 474 28.78 32.18 -3.62
C ASP A 474 28.13 30.82 -3.32
N VAL A 475 28.02 29.96 -4.33
CA VAL A 475 27.42 28.61 -4.29
C VAL A 475 28.40 27.54 -3.78
N ALA A 476 29.70 27.74 -4.02
CA ALA A 476 30.74 26.79 -3.60
C ALA A 476 30.66 26.47 -2.10
N GLY A 477 30.61 25.18 -1.77
CA GLY A 477 30.49 24.71 -0.38
C GLY A 477 29.12 24.94 0.27
N LYS A 478 28.08 25.26 -0.51
CA LYS A 478 26.72 25.53 -0.05
C LYS A 478 25.68 24.77 -0.89
N ILE A 479 24.40 24.93 -0.56
CA ILE A 479 23.29 24.24 -1.26
C ILE A 479 22.71 25.20 -2.30
N ALA A 480 22.70 24.80 -3.57
CA ALA A 480 22.18 25.61 -4.66
C ALA A 480 20.65 25.55 -4.72
N LEU A 481 19.96 26.68 -4.76
CA LEU A 481 18.53 26.78 -5.03
C LEU A 481 18.30 27.15 -6.50
N ILE A 482 17.59 26.28 -7.21
CA ILE A 482 17.45 26.31 -8.67
C ILE A 482 15.98 26.26 -9.05
N ASP A 483 15.62 26.93 -10.13
CA ASP A 483 14.27 26.90 -10.69
C ASP A 483 14.15 25.78 -11.72
N ARG A 484 12.98 25.12 -11.80
CA ARG A 484 12.75 24.00 -12.72
C ARG A 484 12.82 24.35 -14.21
N THR A 485 12.49 25.57 -14.65
CA THR A 485 12.26 25.87 -16.07
C THR A 485 13.54 26.02 -16.92
N GLY A 486 13.40 26.13 -18.25
CA GLY A 486 14.47 26.54 -19.15
C GLY A 486 15.42 25.45 -19.68
N CYS A 487 15.70 24.38 -18.93
CA CYS A 487 16.59 23.30 -19.38
C CYS A 487 16.35 21.98 -18.60
N PRO A 488 16.89 20.83 -19.08
CA PRO A 488 16.79 19.55 -18.38
C PRO A 488 17.42 19.57 -16.98
N PHE A 489 16.88 18.74 -16.06
CA PHE A 489 17.36 18.64 -14.68
C PHE A 489 18.83 18.20 -14.58
N VAL A 490 19.27 17.30 -15.45
CA VAL A 490 20.67 16.83 -15.51
C VAL A 490 21.62 18.01 -15.69
N THR A 491 21.35 18.90 -16.64
CA THR A 491 22.15 20.11 -16.89
C THR A 491 22.21 21.03 -15.66
N LYS A 492 21.09 21.19 -14.95
CA LYS A 492 21.03 21.99 -13.71
C LYS A 492 21.96 21.44 -12.64
N MET A 493 21.89 20.13 -12.40
CA MET A 493 22.70 19.46 -11.39
C MET A 493 24.19 19.50 -11.77
N GLN A 494 24.54 19.29 -13.04
CA GLN A 494 25.92 19.38 -13.52
C GLN A 494 26.50 20.78 -13.34
N ASN A 495 25.74 21.83 -13.63
CA ASN A 495 26.20 23.21 -13.48
C ASN A 495 26.35 23.60 -11.99
N ALA A 496 25.46 23.10 -11.12
CA ALA A 496 25.59 23.28 -9.68
C ALA A 496 26.82 22.54 -9.12
N LEU A 497 27.05 21.31 -9.57
CA LEU A 497 28.25 20.53 -9.21
C LEU A 497 29.53 21.23 -9.68
N ALA A 498 29.55 21.71 -10.93
CA ALA A 498 30.69 22.45 -11.48
C ALA A 498 30.96 23.77 -10.74
N ALA A 499 29.94 24.39 -10.14
CA ALA A 499 30.07 25.54 -9.26
C ALA A 499 30.52 25.18 -7.82
N GLY A 500 30.69 23.89 -7.51
CA GLY A 500 31.14 23.41 -6.20
C GLY A 500 30.04 23.33 -5.15
N ALA A 501 28.77 23.21 -5.54
CA ALA A 501 27.67 23.01 -4.59
C ALA A 501 27.84 21.70 -3.79
N LEU A 502 27.38 21.69 -2.54
CA LEU A 502 27.28 20.48 -1.70
C LEU A 502 26.06 19.62 -2.06
N ALA A 503 24.96 20.28 -2.40
CA ALA A 503 23.71 19.69 -2.86
C ALA A 503 22.94 20.73 -3.68
N ALA A 504 21.85 20.32 -4.33
CA ALA A 504 20.95 21.23 -5.01
C ALA A 504 19.48 20.96 -4.65
N VAL A 505 18.71 22.05 -4.53
CA VAL A 505 17.26 22.05 -4.32
C VAL A 505 16.62 22.70 -5.54
N VAL A 506 15.76 21.97 -6.23
CA VAL A 506 15.00 22.47 -7.37
C VAL A 506 13.59 22.81 -6.94
N ILE A 507 13.15 24.03 -7.23
CA ILE A 507 11.78 24.49 -7.01
C ILE A 507 10.95 24.16 -8.25
N ASP A 508 9.86 23.43 -8.03
CA ASP A 508 8.87 23.16 -9.07
C ASP A 508 8.24 24.46 -9.62
N ASN A 509 7.89 24.48 -10.91
CA ASN A 509 7.24 25.62 -11.56
C ASN A 509 5.71 25.47 -11.64
N GLU A 510 5.20 24.27 -11.42
CA GLU A 510 3.76 23.96 -11.41
C GLU A 510 3.26 23.87 -9.97
N GLU A 511 2.00 24.25 -9.76
CA GLU A 511 1.36 24.03 -8.47
C GLU A 511 0.98 22.56 -8.37
N SER A 512 1.43 21.89 -7.31
CA SER A 512 1.22 20.47 -7.06
C SER A 512 1.23 20.21 -5.56
N ASP A 513 0.41 19.26 -5.12
CA ASP A 513 0.31 18.87 -3.71
C ASP A 513 1.59 18.20 -3.18
N LEU A 514 2.32 17.52 -4.07
CA LEU A 514 3.55 16.78 -3.77
C LEU A 514 4.66 17.09 -4.80
N PRO A 515 5.94 17.10 -4.37
CA PRO A 515 7.06 17.10 -5.31
C PRO A 515 7.13 15.77 -6.06
N PHE A 516 7.71 15.77 -7.26
CA PHE A 516 7.92 14.56 -8.05
C PHE A 516 9.42 14.29 -8.27
N ALA A 517 9.77 13.04 -8.58
CA ALA A 517 11.15 12.66 -8.80
C ALA A 517 11.65 13.28 -10.11
N MET A 518 12.73 14.06 -10.04
CA MET A 518 13.34 14.63 -11.25
C MET A 518 13.89 13.52 -12.14
N GLY A 519 13.42 13.46 -13.39
CA GLY A 519 13.88 12.51 -14.40
C GLY A 519 15.21 12.93 -15.03
N GLY A 520 16.05 11.95 -15.35
CA GLY A 520 17.31 12.12 -16.08
C GLY A 520 17.25 11.58 -17.51
N ASP A 521 18.32 11.80 -18.27
CA ASP A 521 18.50 11.31 -19.65
C ASP A 521 19.36 10.03 -19.72
N GLY A 522 19.64 9.42 -18.57
CA GLY A 522 20.59 8.30 -18.41
C GLY A 522 21.96 8.73 -17.88
N THR A 523 22.22 10.03 -17.76
CA THR A 523 23.44 10.56 -17.13
C THR A 523 23.26 10.67 -15.61
N GLU A 524 24.13 9.99 -14.85
CA GLU A 524 24.23 10.14 -13.40
C GLU A 524 25.07 11.37 -13.03
N VAL A 525 24.67 12.09 -11.98
CA VAL A 525 25.38 13.27 -11.47
C VAL A 525 25.75 13.07 -10.01
N ASP A 526 27.06 13.16 -9.70
CA ASP A 526 27.61 12.98 -8.34
C ASP A 526 27.36 14.20 -7.43
N LEU A 527 26.09 14.61 -7.33
CA LEU A 527 25.59 15.68 -6.47
C LEU A 527 24.22 15.22 -5.95
N VAL A 528 23.94 15.40 -4.66
CA VAL A 528 22.58 15.16 -4.14
C VAL A 528 21.67 16.26 -4.65
N GLY A 529 20.58 15.90 -5.33
CA GLY A 529 19.59 16.83 -5.85
C GLY A 529 18.19 16.45 -5.41
N VAL A 530 17.45 17.38 -4.81
CA VAL A 530 16.04 17.17 -4.44
C VAL A 530 15.13 18.18 -5.11
N MET A 531 13.87 17.80 -5.34
CA MET A 531 12.80 18.70 -5.71
C MET A 531 11.95 19.06 -4.49
N ILE A 532 11.53 20.32 -4.41
CA ILE A 532 10.48 20.80 -3.49
C ILE A 532 9.32 21.41 -4.28
N ARG A 533 8.16 21.49 -3.64
CA ARG A 533 6.96 22.09 -4.22
C ARG A 533 7.14 23.57 -4.48
N ARG A 534 6.38 24.10 -5.44
CA ARG A 534 6.32 25.53 -5.73
C ARG A 534 5.95 26.36 -4.49
N VAL A 535 4.89 25.97 -3.77
CA VAL A 535 4.41 26.69 -2.56
C VAL A 535 5.47 26.82 -1.46
N ASP A 536 6.36 25.82 -1.32
CA ASP A 536 7.44 25.87 -0.35
C ASP A 536 8.61 26.74 -0.86
N GLY A 537 8.92 26.62 -2.15
CA GLY A 537 9.89 27.49 -2.83
C GLY A 537 9.51 28.97 -2.78
N ASP A 538 8.23 29.31 -2.92
CA ASP A 538 7.72 30.68 -2.86
C ASP A 538 7.83 31.30 -1.46
N LYS A 539 7.82 30.48 -0.40
CA LYS A 539 8.10 30.91 0.99
C LYS A 539 9.58 31.09 1.25
N ILE A 540 10.41 30.19 0.73
CA ILE A 540 11.86 30.14 1.00
C ILE A 540 12.62 31.19 0.19
N ARG A 541 12.36 31.28 -1.12
CA ARG A 541 13.13 32.10 -2.07
C ARG A 541 13.30 33.56 -1.63
N PRO A 542 12.27 34.30 -1.16
CA PRO A 542 12.43 35.70 -0.79
C PRO A 542 13.40 35.93 0.37
N LEU A 543 13.64 34.90 1.20
CA LEU A 543 14.46 34.98 2.40
C LEU A 543 15.90 34.51 2.18
N VAL A 544 16.20 33.88 1.03
CA VAL A 544 17.53 33.32 0.72
C VAL A 544 18.64 34.37 0.83
N ALA A 545 18.40 35.59 0.32
CA ALA A 545 19.36 36.68 0.41
C ALA A 545 19.62 37.17 1.85
N SER A 546 18.66 36.97 2.75
CA SER A 546 18.75 37.30 4.17
C SER A 546 19.37 36.18 5.03
N GLY A 547 19.69 35.04 4.40
CA GLY A 547 20.26 33.87 5.05
C GLY A 547 19.21 32.82 5.39
N VAL A 548 19.17 31.75 4.59
CA VAL A 548 18.41 30.53 4.87
C VAL A 548 19.40 29.38 5.03
N SER A 549 19.27 28.59 6.09
CA SER A 549 20.03 27.36 6.28
C SER A 549 19.09 26.17 6.29
N VAL A 550 19.46 25.11 5.59
CA VAL A 550 18.65 23.90 5.45
C VAL A 550 19.47 22.65 5.72
N ARG A 551 18.77 21.56 6.02
CA ARG A 551 19.34 20.23 6.20
C ARG A 551 18.54 19.21 5.40
N LEU A 552 19.27 18.38 4.66
CA LEU A 552 18.78 17.14 4.05
C LEU A 552 19.27 15.99 4.93
N ASP A 553 18.35 15.20 5.47
CA ASP A 553 18.68 14.08 6.35
C ASP A 553 17.96 12.80 5.85
N PRO A 554 18.68 11.73 5.50
CA PRO A 554 18.05 10.51 4.99
C PRO A 554 17.19 9.80 6.04
N ALA A 555 17.36 10.11 7.34
CA ALA A 555 16.54 9.56 8.42
C ALA A 555 15.30 10.40 8.74
N ARG A 556 15.07 11.52 8.05
CA ARG A 556 13.99 12.46 8.36
C ARG A 556 12.92 12.47 7.26
N GLU A 557 11.70 12.15 7.66
CA GLU A 557 10.55 12.05 6.79
C GLU A 557 9.62 13.26 6.96
N PHE A 558 9.06 13.72 5.85
CA PHE A 558 7.91 14.63 5.81
C PHE A 558 6.66 13.78 5.57
N ILE A 559 5.77 13.77 6.56
CA ILE A 559 4.45 13.17 6.38
C ILE A 559 3.58 14.24 5.74
N SER A 560 3.27 14.06 4.46
CA SER A 560 2.34 14.98 3.80
C SER A 560 0.99 14.94 4.54
N SER A 561 0.45 16.10 4.88
CA SER A 561 -0.99 16.20 5.09
C SER A 561 -1.57 16.51 3.73
N VAL A 562 -1.83 15.50 2.90
CA VAL A 562 -2.77 15.72 1.79
C VAL A 562 -4.09 16.03 2.50
N ALA A 563 -4.51 17.29 2.44
CA ALA A 563 -5.72 17.72 3.11
C ALA A 563 -6.88 16.91 2.52
N ALA A 564 -7.67 16.26 3.37
CA ALA A 564 -8.91 15.59 2.98
C ALA A 564 -9.96 16.54 2.38
N ASP A 565 -9.64 17.83 2.21
CA ASP A 565 -10.58 18.92 1.92
C ASP A 565 -10.77 19.22 0.42
N GLU A 566 -10.18 18.46 -0.51
CA GLU A 566 -10.49 18.60 -1.95
C GLU A 566 -11.52 17.58 -2.49
N VAL A 567 -11.98 16.64 -1.66
CA VAL A 567 -13.10 15.73 -2.03
C VAL A 567 -14.47 16.38 -1.84
N ALA A 568 -14.52 17.58 -1.26
CA ALA A 568 -15.74 18.35 -0.99
C ALA A 568 -15.83 19.66 -1.80
N ARG A 569 -15.47 19.63 -3.10
CA ARG A 569 -15.84 20.69 -4.05
C ARG A 569 -16.53 20.15 -5.29
#